data_AF-A0A2N3FGK7-F1
#
_entry.id   AF-A0A2N3FGK7-F1
#
_cell.length_a   1.000
_cell.length_b   1.000
_cell.length_c   1.000
_cell.angle_alpha   90.00
_cell.angle_beta   90.00
_cell.angle_gamma   90.00
#
_symmetry.space_group_name_H-M   'P 1'
#
loop_
_entity.id
_entity.type
_entity.pdbx_description
1 polymer ?
#
loop_
_entity_poly.entity_id
_entity_poly.type
_entity_poly.pdbx_seq_one_letter_code
_entity_poly.pdbx_strand_id
1 'polypeptide(L)'
;MRMSRRPLTPLMALLSIIVLISGCSKAGLEYIPAGGTYTMQDAQSAAAVASLDSVRDVMTADASALRTDRLTDLRSNGDEASALADMLTVDFPSEIAAVPLRIEAATVDGTSVWLVIEAWGDEGEVLTHRRLWVIDKTTLEVIGSSSYR
;
A
#
# COMPACT_ATOMS: atom_id res chain seq x y z
N MET A 1 -27.98 -38.35 -52.32
CA MET A 1 -28.28 -37.12 -51.56
C MET A 1 -27.92 -37.34 -50.10
N ARG A 2 -26.77 -36.81 -49.64
CA ARG A 2 -26.27 -36.96 -48.27
C ARG A 2 -26.77 -35.80 -47.41
N MET A 3 -27.37 -36.13 -46.27
CA MET A 3 -27.77 -35.21 -45.19
C MET A 3 -26.54 -34.44 -44.68
N SER A 4 -26.60 -33.12 -44.70
CA SER A 4 -25.62 -32.25 -44.06
C SER A 4 -26.12 -31.89 -42.66
N ARG A 5 -25.48 -32.46 -41.63
CA ARG A 5 -25.67 -32.08 -40.21
C ARG A 5 -24.52 -31.16 -39.83
N ARG A 6 -24.82 -29.90 -39.51
CA ARG A 6 -23.85 -28.94 -38.96
C ARG A 6 -23.74 -29.17 -37.46
N PRO A 7 -22.53 -29.31 -36.88
CA PRO A 7 -22.37 -29.29 -35.43
C PRO A 7 -22.46 -27.86 -34.89
N LEU A 8 -23.25 -27.69 -33.84
CA LEU A 8 -23.34 -26.50 -32.99
C LEU A 8 -22.04 -26.37 -32.19
N THR A 9 -21.36 -25.23 -32.29
CA THR A 9 -20.26 -24.85 -31.39
C THR A 9 -20.85 -24.05 -30.23
N PRO A 10 -20.82 -24.51 -28.96
CA PRO A 10 -21.15 -23.65 -27.84
C PRO A 10 -19.93 -22.79 -27.51
N LEU A 11 -20.12 -21.48 -27.65
CA LEU A 11 -19.21 -20.40 -27.28
C LEU A 11 -18.90 -20.51 -25.78
N MET A 12 -17.62 -20.75 -25.46
CA MET A 12 -17.10 -20.85 -24.10
C MET A 12 -17.13 -19.45 -23.47
N ALA A 13 -18.09 -19.23 -22.56
CA ALA A 13 -18.20 -18.00 -21.80
C ALA A 13 -17.05 -17.91 -20.79
N LEU A 14 -16.11 -17.00 -21.04
CA LEU A 14 -15.01 -16.65 -20.15
C LEU A 14 -15.59 -15.90 -18.94
N LEU A 15 -15.71 -16.58 -17.81
CA LEU A 15 -16.17 -16.00 -16.55
C LEU A 15 -14.99 -15.27 -15.88
N SER A 16 -14.84 -13.98 -16.16
CA SER A 16 -13.91 -13.12 -15.44
C SER A 16 -14.39 -12.94 -13.99
N ILE A 17 -13.79 -13.69 -13.07
CA ILE A 17 -14.01 -13.53 -11.63
C ILE A 17 -13.38 -12.21 -11.21
N ILE A 18 -14.22 -11.17 -11.08
CA ILE A 18 -13.87 -9.92 -10.43
C ILE A 18 -13.91 -10.20 -8.93
N VAL A 19 -12.75 -10.46 -8.32
CA VAL A 19 -12.62 -10.50 -6.86
C VAL A 19 -12.57 -9.05 -6.37
N LEU A 20 -13.74 -8.48 -6.05
CA LEU A 20 -13.83 -7.28 -5.23
C LEU A 20 -13.60 -7.70 -3.79
N ILE A 21 -12.35 -7.73 -3.35
CA ILE A 21 -12.05 -7.76 -1.91
C ILE A 21 -12.41 -6.36 -1.41
N SER A 22 -13.60 -6.22 -0.85
CA SER A 22 -14.01 -5.05 -0.10
C SER A 22 -13.08 -4.90 1.10
N GLY A 23 -12.03 -4.10 0.96
CA GLY A 23 -11.24 -3.59 2.07
C GLY A 23 -12.16 -2.73 2.93
N CYS A 24 -12.71 -3.31 4.00
CA CYS A 24 -13.37 -2.54 5.05
C CYS A 24 -12.32 -1.60 5.65
N SER A 25 -12.41 -0.31 5.35
CA SER A 25 -11.58 0.75 5.92
C SER A 25 -11.86 0.87 7.43
N LYS A 26 -11.28 -0.03 8.21
CA LYS A 26 -11.20 0.09 9.67
C LYS A 26 -10.19 1.19 9.98
N ALA A 27 -10.42 1.97 11.04
CA ALA A 27 -9.40 2.89 11.56
C ALA A 27 -8.12 2.07 11.87
N GLY A 28 -7.07 2.26 11.07
CA GLY A 28 -5.88 1.42 11.11
C GLY A 28 -5.03 1.56 9.84
N LEU A 29 -3.98 0.75 9.75
CA LEU A 29 -3.16 0.59 8.55
C LEU A 29 -3.95 -0.17 7.48
N GLU A 30 -4.08 0.40 6.27
CA GLU A 30 -4.59 -0.31 5.11
C GLU A 30 -3.48 -1.19 4.51
N TYR A 31 -3.62 -2.51 4.60
CA TYR A 31 -2.66 -3.46 4.02
C TYR A 31 -3.26 -4.18 2.82
N ILE A 32 -2.58 -4.12 1.67
CA ILE A 32 -3.00 -4.73 0.40
C ILE A 32 -1.90 -5.69 -0.08
N PRO A 33 -2.04 -7.02 0.16
CA PRO A 33 -1.00 -8.01 -0.17
C PRO A 33 -0.88 -8.33 -1.67
N ALA A 34 -1.90 -7.97 -2.45
CA ALA A 34 -1.95 -8.17 -3.89
C ALA A 34 -2.60 -6.94 -4.54
N GLY A 35 -1.77 -5.92 -4.75
CA GLY A 35 -2.16 -4.62 -5.27
C GLY A 35 -2.12 -4.50 -6.78
N GLY A 36 -2.19 -3.25 -7.23
CA GLY A 36 -2.29 -2.89 -8.64
C GLY A 36 -0.96 -2.85 -9.39
N THR A 37 -1.07 -2.46 -10.66
CA THR A 37 0.07 -2.03 -11.49
C THR A 37 -0.07 -0.54 -11.74
N TYR A 38 1.02 0.20 -11.55
CA TYR A 38 1.07 1.65 -11.62
C TYR A 38 2.25 2.10 -12.49
N THR A 39 2.17 3.32 -13.01
CA THR A 39 3.39 4.09 -13.31
C THR A 39 3.90 4.79 -12.06
N MET A 40 5.15 5.25 -12.04
CA MET A 40 5.63 6.10 -10.94
C MET A 40 4.75 7.34 -10.74
N GLN A 41 4.24 7.93 -11.82
CA GLN A 41 3.35 9.09 -11.75
C GLN A 41 2.01 8.77 -11.08
N ASP A 42 1.43 7.60 -11.38
CA ASP A 42 0.17 7.17 -10.77
C ASP A 42 0.35 6.88 -9.28
N ALA A 43 1.45 6.22 -8.89
CA ALA A 43 1.76 5.93 -7.49
C ALA A 43 1.93 7.24 -6.69
N GLN A 44 2.63 8.22 -7.25
CA GLN A 44 2.78 9.56 -6.66
C GLN A 44 1.44 10.30 -6.56
N SER A 45 0.60 10.23 -7.59
CA SER A 45 -0.71 10.88 -7.58
C SER A 45 -1.64 10.25 -6.53
N ALA A 46 -1.62 8.92 -6.40
CA ALA A 46 -2.37 8.21 -5.36
C ALA A 46 -1.89 8.60 -3.95
N ALA A 47 -0.57 8.72 -3.75
CA ALA A 47 -0.01 9.15 -2.49
C ALA A 47 -0.37 10.60 -2.14
N ALA A 48 -0.41 11.52 -3.11
CA ALA A 48 -0.74 12.93 -2.89
C ALA A 48 -2.18 13.13 -2.36
N VAL A 49 -3.11 12.25 -2.73
CA VAL A 49 -4.54 12.36 -2.37
C VAL A 49 -4.98 11.35 -1.30
N ALA A 50 -4.05 10.59 -0.71
CA ALA A 50 -4.37 9.60 0.32
C ALA A 50 -5.12 10.23 1.51
N SER A 51 -6.12 9.54 2.05
CA SER A 51 -6.89 10.08 3.19
C SER A 51 -6.04 10.12 4.45
N LEU A 52 -6.17 11.22 5.21
CA LEU A 52 -5.56 11.40 6.54
C LEU A 52 -6.58 11.20 7.67
N ASP A 53 -7.80 10.75 7.36
CA ASP A 53 -8.90 10.72 8.33
C ASP A 53 -8.58 9.87 9.58
N SER A 54 -7.75 8.84 9.44
CA SER A 54 -7.32 7.94 10.52
C SER A 54 -6.24 8.53 11.43
N VAL A 55 -5.69 9.69 11.08
CA VAL A 55 -4.62 10.38 11.82
C VAL A 55 -4.89 11.87 12.01
N ARG A 56 -6.09 12.37 11.65
CA ARG A 56 -6.41 13.80 11.58
C ARG A 56 -6.12 14.58 12.88
N ASP A 57 -6.26 13.90 14.02
CA ASP A 57 -6.09 14.48 15.36
C ASP A 57 -4.83 13.93 16.07
N VAL A 58 -3.99 13.19 15.35
CA VAL A 58 -2.75 12.61 15.91
C VAL A 58 -1.68 13.69 15.94
N MET A 59 -1.22 14.03 17.14
CA MET A 59 -0.07 14.90 17.33
C MET A 59 1.23 14.17 16.97
N THR A 60 2.23 14.92 16.50
CA THR A 60 3.57 14.40 16.24
C THR A 60 4.19 13.70 17.45
N ALA A 61 3.87 14.13 18.67
CA ALA A 61 4.29 13.47 19.91
C ALA A 61 3.75 12.04 20.09
N ASP A 62 2.56 11.75 19.56
CA ASP A 62 1.90 10.43 19.65
C ASP A 62 2.22 9.53 18.45
N ALA A 63 2.84 10.08 17.40
CA ALA A 63 3.10 9.39 16.14
C ALA A 63 3.97 8.13 16.31
N SER A 64 4.98 8.18 17.19
CA SER A 64 5.89 7.04 17.42
C SER A 64 5.17 5.82 18.00
N ALA A 65 4.28 6.04 18.99
CA ALA A 65 3.46 4.98 19.57
C ALA A 65 2.53 4.38 18.52
N LEU A 66 1.81 5.23 17.78
CA LEU A 66 0.89 4.78 16.74
C LEU A 66 1.60 4.06 15.58
N ARG A 67 2.81 4.51 15.20
CA ARG A 67 3.65 3.81 14.20
C ARG A 67 3.99 2.41 14.69
N THR A 68 4.38 2.27 15.94
CA THR A 68 4.73 0.97 16.54
C THR A 68 3.55 0.01 16.50
N ASP A 69 2.35 0.48 16.84
CA ASP A 69 1.13 -0.32 16.76
C ASP A 69 0.85 -0.77 15.32
N ARG A 70 0.90 0.15 14.35
CA ARG A 70 0.65 -0.17 12.93
C ARG A 70 1.68 -1.14 12.33
N LEU A 71 2.95 -1.01 12.70
CA LEU A 71 3.99 -1.94 12.26
C LEU A 71 3.85 -3.31 12.95
N THR A 72 3.34 -3.36 14.18
CA THR A 72 2.99 -4.61 14.85
C THR A 72 1.83 -5.30 14.14
N ASP A 73 0.79 -4.56 13.77
CA ASP A 73 -0.31 -5.07 12.95
C ASP A 73 0.20 -5.59 11.61
N LEU A 74 1.11 -4.87 10.94
CA LEU A 74 1.69 -5.33 9.67
C LEU A 74 2.39 -6.68 9.80
N ARG A 75 3.19 -6.90 10.86
CA ARG A 75 3.89 -8.18 11.11
C ARG A 75 2.95 -9.38 11.19
N SER A 76 1.71 -9.18 11.64
CA SER A 76 0.71 -10.24 11.71
C SER A 76 0.19 -10.75 10.36
N ASN A 77 0.56 -10.08 9.25
CA ASN A 77 0.05 -10.39 7.90
C ASN A 77 0.94 -11.36 7.09
N GLY A 78 1.92 -12.01 7.74
CA GLY A 78 2.78 -13.03 7.14
C GLY A 78 4.23 -12.57 6.91
N ASP A 79 5.07 -13.51 6.47
CA ASP A 79 6.53 -13.35 6.48
C ASP A 79 7.03 -12.15 5.67
N GLU A 80 6.48 -11.93 4.46
CA GLU A 80 6.87 -10.78 3.63
C GLU A 80 6.49 -9.44 4.28
N ALA A 81 5.30 -9.36 4.89
CA ALA A 81 4.83 -8.17 5.59
C ALA A 81 5.66 -7.92 6.86
N SER A 82 6.03 -8.98 7.57
CA SER A 82 6.92 -8.90 8.73
C SER A 82 8.30 -8.38 8.35
N ALA A 83 8.91 -8.90 7.28
CA ALA A 83 10.20 -8.43 6.79
C ALA A 83 10.18 -6.94 6.42
N LEU A 84 9.10 -6.47 5.76
CA LEU A 84 8.90 -5.06 5.49
C LEU A 84 8.76 -4.24 6.79
N ALA A 85 7.96 -4.71 7.75
CA ALA A 85 7.77 -4.03 9.03
C ALA A 85 9.09 -3.88 9.80
N ASP A 86 9.93 -4.91 9.78
CA ASP A 86 11.24 -4.91 10.41
C ASP A 86 12.17 -3.91 9.75
N MET A 87 12.22 -3.88 8.42
CA MET A 87 12.98 -2.86 7.68
C MET A 87 12.48 -1.44 8.01
N LEU A 88 11.17 -1.20 7.99
CA LEU A 88 10.57 0.10 8.36
C LEU A 88 10.77 0.49 9.83
N THR A 89 11.17 -0.46 10.67
CA THR A 89 11.53 -0.23 12.08
C THR A 89 13.01 0.11 12.24
N VAL A 90 13.88 -0.55 11.47
CA VAL A 90 15.34 -0.41 11.59
C VAL A 90 15.87 0.78 10.80
N ASP A 91 15.44 0.93 9.55
CA ASP A 91 16.09 1.85 8.59
C ASP A 91 15.46 3.25 8.58
N PHE A 92 14.29 3.41 9.20
CA PHE A 92 13.55 4.66 9.21
C PHE A 92 13.67 5.32 10.59
N PRO A 93 14.41 6.44 10.71
CA PRO A 93 14.67 7.06 12.00
C PRO A 93 13.37 7.52 12.67
N SER A 94 13.24 7.24 13.96
CA SER A 94 12.08 7.62 14.78
C SER A 94 11.95 9.13 15.02
N GLU A 95 12.95 9.92 14.61
CA GLU A 95 12.99 11.37 14.78
C GLU A 95 11.96 12.09 13.90
N ILE A 96 11.54 11.47 12.79
CA ILE A 96 10.44 11.99 11.98
C ILE A 96 9.15 11.33 12.47
N ALA A 97 8.25 12.16 13.00
CA ALA A 97 6.90 11.75 13.38
C ALA A 97 6.10 11.34 12.14
N ALA A 98 6.18 10.06 11.77
CA ALA A 98 5.54 9.51 10.59
C ALA A 98 4.84 8.17 10.85
N VAL A 99 3.61 8.04 10.36
CA VAL A 99 2.72 6.91 10.62
C VAL A 99 2.23 6.30 9.30
N PRO A 100 2.54 5.02 8.98
CA PRO A 100 2.06 4.36 7.78
C PRO A 100 0.53 4.33 7.71
N LEU A 101 -0.06 4.82 6.62
CA LEU A 101 -1.50 4.83 6.36
C LEU A 101 -1.92 3.64 5.50
N ARG A 102 -1.14 3.38 4.44
CA ARG A 102 -1.38 2.32 3.47
C ARG A 102 -0.06 1.67 3.09
N ILE A 103 -0.06 0.34 3.03
CA ILE A 103 1.03 -0.48 2.53
C ILE A 103 0.48 -1.46 1.51
N GLU A 104 1.07 -1.47 0.32
CA GLU A 104 0.58 -2.27 -0.80
C GLU A 104 1.73 -2.96 -1.53
N ALA A 105 1.58 -4.26 -1.77
CA ALA A 105 2.42 -4.97 -2.74
C ALA A 105 1.92 -4.65 -4.15
N ALA A 106 2.71 -3.96 -4.96
CA ALA A 106 2.31 -3.50 -6.28
C ALA A 106 3.38 -3.82 -7.33
N THR A 107 3.09 -3.46 -8.58
CA THR A 107 4.09 -3.32 -9.64
C THR A 107 4.15 -1.87 -10.09
N VAL A 108 5.34 -1.25 -10.10
CA VAL A 108 5.57 0.11 -10.63
C VAL A 108 6.53 0.03 -11.79
N ASP A 109 6.10 0.48 -12.98
CA ASP A 109 6.91 0.48 -14.20
C ASP A 109 7.59 -0.88 -14.48
N GLY A 110 6.87 -1.97 -14.18
CA GLY A 110 7.34 -3.36 -14.35
C GLY A 110 8.15 -3.95 -13.19
N THR A 111 8.43 -3.17 -12.14
CA THR A 111 9.18 -3.62 -10.95
C THR A 111 8.24 -3.97 -9.82
N SER A 112 8.44 -5.13 -9.16
CA SER A 112 7.65 -5.50 -7.98
C SER A 112 8.12 -4.72 -6.76
N VAL A 113 7.21 -3.99 -6.13
CA VAL A 113 7.52 -3.04 -5.07
C VAL A 113 6.53 -3.12 -3.92
N TRP A 114 6.95 -2.62 -2.76
CA TRP A 114 6.06 -2.09 -1.74
C TRP A 114 5.84 -0.60 -1.96
N LEU A 115 4.58 -0.18 -2.01
CA LEU A 115 4.18 1.22 -1.86
C LEU A 115 3.82 1.45 -0.40
N VAL A 116 4.58 2.31 0.28
CA VAL A 116 4.29 2.72 1.67
C VAL A 116 3.91 4.19 1.64
N ILE A 117 2.64 4.46 1.95
CA ILE A 117 2.14 5.82 2.11
C ILE A 117 2.02 6.09 3.60
N GLU A 118 2.71 7.11 4.09
CA GLU A 118 2.67 7.52 5.50
C GLU A 118 2.20 8.96 5.64
N ALA A 119 1.57 9.24 6.79
CA ALA A 119 1.30 10.60 7.24
C ALA A 119 2.48 11.10 8.06
N TRP A 120 2.82 12.38 7.94
CA TRP A 120 3.83 13.01 8.79
C TRP A 120 3.45 14.48 9.07
N GLY A 121 4.15 15.13 10.01
CA GLY A 121 3.90 16.52 10.38
C GLY A 121 5.17 17.21 10.88
N ASP A 122 5.11 18.54 10.96
CA ASP A 122 6.15 19.35 11.59
C ASP A 122 6.08 19.25 13.14
N GLU A 123 7.19 19.51 13.83
CA GLU A 123 7.31 19.31 15.29
C GLU A 123 6.24 20.08 16.07
N GLY A 124 5.53 19.38 16.97
CA GLY A 124 4.47 19.97 17.79
C GLY A 124 3.13 20.13 17.09
N GLU A 125 3.02 19.77 15.81
CA GLU A 125 1.77 19.83 15.05
C GLU A 125 1.08 18.46 14.91
N VAL A 126 -0.04 18.42 14.20
CA VAL A 126 -0.73 17.18 13.80
C VAL A 126 -0.23 16.66 12.46
N LEU A 127 -0.47 15.38 12.18
CA LEU A 127 -0.01 14.74 10.93
C LEU A 127 -0.86 15.15 9.72
N THR A 128 -0.46 16.22 9.03
CA THR A 128 -1.19 16.80 7.88
C THR A 128 -0.57 16.52 6.52
N HIS A 129 0.67 16.05 6.49
CA HIS A 129 1.44 15.82 5.27
C HIS A 129 1.45 14.34 4.91
N ARG A 130 1.86 14.04 3.67
CA ARG A 130 1.96 12.68 3.13
C ARG A 130 3.36 12.42 2.62
N ARG A 131 3.77 11.15 2.66
CA ARG A 131 5.00 10.70 2.04
C ARG A 131 4.78 9.34 1.41
N LEU A 132 5.32 9.17 0.22
CA LEU A 132 5.41 7.90 -0.49
C LEU A 132 6.84 7.37 -0.37
N TRP A 133 6.95 6.09 -0.07
CA TRP A 133 8.14 5.29 -0.29
C TRP A 133 7.82 4.19 -1.29
N VAL A 134 8.71 4.02 -2.27
CA VAL A 134 8.68 2.93 -3.24
C VAL A 134 9.89 2.07 -2.92
N ILE A 135 9.64 0.82 -2.56
CA ILE A 135 10.64 -0.07 -1.98
C ILE A 135 10.65 -1.34 -2.82
N ASP A 136 11.81 -1.79 -3.29
CA ASP A 136 11.91 -3.04 -4.04
C ASP A 136 11.45 -4.21 -3.16
N LYS A 137 10.55 -5.06 -3.67
CA LYS A 137 9.95 -6.14 -2.87
C LYS A 137 10.94 -7.24 -2.52
N THR A 138 12.01 -7.40 -3.31
CA THR A 138 13.02 -8.45 -3.17
C THR A 138 14.19 -7.98 -2.30
N THR A 139 14.74 -6.80 -2.57
CA THR A 139 15.92 -6.29 -1.87
C THR A 139 15.57 -5.47 -0.63
N LEU A 140 14.32 -5.02 -0.50
CA LEU A 140 13.85 -4.07 0.51
C LEU A 140 14.57 -2.70 0.45
N GLU A 141 15.25 -2.40 -0.65
CA GLU A 141 15.89 -1.11 -0.87
C GLU A 141 14.84 -0.06 -1.27
N VAL A 142 14.99 1.15 -0.74
CA VAL A 142 14.20 2.30 -1.18
C VAL A 142 14.67 2.72 -2.57
N ILE A 143 13.79 2.59 -3.58
CA ILE A 143 14.08 2.97 -4.97
C ILE A 143 13.42 4.28 -5.38
N GLY A 144 12.53 4.82 -4.55
CA GLY A 144 11.91 6.12 -4.78
C GLY A 144 11.23 6.67 -3.53
N SER A 145 11.15 7.99 -3.43
CA SER A 145 10.45 8.67 -2.35
C SER A 145 9.90 10.02 -2.81
N SER A 146 8.72 10.39 -2.34
CA SER A 146 8.10 11.69 -2.61
C SER A 146 7.35 12.19 -1.38
N SER A 147 7.43 13.49 -1.08
CA SER A 147 6.70 14.11 0.03
C SER A 147 5.73 15.16 -0.49
N TYR A 148 4.57 15.27 0.17
CA TYR A 148 3.49 16.18 -0.18
C TYR A 148 3.06 16.91 1.09
N ARG A 149 3.15 18.24 1.07
CA ARG A 149 2.78 19.09 2.21
C ARG A 149 1.39 19.66 2.02
#